data_AF-A0A956X3N7-F1
#
_entry.id   AF-A0A956X3N7-F1
#
_cell.length_a   1.000
_cell.length_b   1.000
_cell.length_c   1.000
_cell.angle_alpha   90.00
_cell.angle_beta   90.00
_cell.angle_gamma   90.00
#
_symmetry.space_group_name_H-M   'P 1'
#
loop_
_entity.id
_entity.type
_entity.pdbx_description
1 polymer ?
#
loop_
_entity_poly.entity_id
_entity_poly.type
_entity_poly.pdbx_seq_one_letter_code
_entity_poly.pdbx_strand_id
1 'polypeptide(L)' 'MTDLTAMGKAAKAASRVLATLPTARKNEALCAIADEIEAQTAVILAQNALDIADGRVRGLSDALLDRLLL' A
#
# COMPACT_ATOMS: atom_id res chain seq x y z
N MET A 1 17.93 6.98 2.77
CA MET A 1 18.02 6.53 1.38
C MET A 1 17.88 5.01 1.41
N THR A 2 16.80 4.45 0.87
CA THR A 2 16.57 3.00 0.91
C THR A 2 17.50 2.34 -0.10
N ASP A 3 18.37 1.43 0.34
CA ASP A 3 19.24 0.69 -0.58
C ASP A 3 18.37 -0.26 -1.42
N LEU A 4 18.26 0.04 -2.71
CA LEU A 4 17.48 -0.75 -3.67
C LEU A 4 17.98 -2.19 -3.77
N THR A 5 19.28 -2.41 -3.59
CA THR A 5 19.88 -3.76 -3.54
C THR A 5 19.41 -4.52 -2.31
N ALA A 6 19.41 -3.86 -1.14
CA ALA A 6 18.91 -4.46 0.09
C ALA A 6 17.41 -4.78 0.01
N MET A 7 16.60 -3.87 -0.52
CA MET A 7 15.17 -4.08 -0.75
C MET A 7 14.92 -5.28 -1.68
N GLY A 8 15.66 -5.38 -2.78
CA GLY A 8 15.57 -6.52 -3.70
C GLY A 8 15.95 -7.86 -3.05
N LYS A 9 17.00 -7.87 -2.21
CA LYS A 9 17.39 -9.07 -1.44
C LYS A 9 16.29 -9.49 -0.46
N ALA A 10 15.70 -8.54 0.25
CA ALA A 10 14.60 -8.80 1.19
C ALA A 10 13.36 -9.35 0.46
N ALA A 11 12.96 -8.73 -0.65
CA ALA A 11 11.85 -9.20 -1.47
C ALA A 11 12.09 -10.62 -2.02
N LYS A 12 13.32 -10.93 -2.48
CA LYS A 12 13.69 -12.26 -2.97
C LYS A 12 13.66 -13.32 -1.88
N ALA A 13 14.02 -12.97 -0.63
CA ALA A 13 13.91 -13.87 0.49
C ALA A 13 12.44 -14.13 0.86
N ALA A 14 11.64 -13.07 0.96
CA ALA A 14 10.21 -13.16 1.28
C ALA A 14 9.42 -13.96 0.23
N SER A 15 9.73 -13.81 -1.06
CA SER A 15 9.03 -14.52 -2.14
C SER A 15 9.18 -16.04 -2.04
N ARG A 16 10.34 -16.53 -1.61
CA ARG A 16 10.57 -17.97 -1.41
C ARG A 16 9.68 -18.54 -0.31
N VAL A 17 9.48 -17.79 0.78
CA VAL A 17 8.58 -18.19 1.87
C VAL A 17 7.13 -18.12 1.40
N LEU A 18 6.73 -17.03 0.76
CA LEU A 18 5.36 -16.86 0.26
C LEU A 18 4.98 -17.95 -0.75
N ALA A 19 5.92 -18.40 -1.59
CA ALA A 19 5.71 -19.46 -2.55
C ALA A 19 5.34 -20.81 -1.91
N THR A 20 5.86 -21.11 -0.72
CA THR A 20 5.62 -22.39 -0.03
C THR A 20 4.42 -22.37 0.91
N LEU A 21 3.82 -21.21 1.17
CA LEU A 21 2.67 -21.11 2.07
C LEU A 21 1.43 -21.81 1.48
N PRO A 22 0.67 -22.55 2.31
CA PRO A 22 -0.63 -23.09 1.92
C PRO A 22 -1.60 -21.98 1.52
N THR A 23 -2.52 -22.27 0.60
CA THR A 23 -3.56 -21.34 0.16
C THR A 23 -4.38 -20.79 1.32
N ALA A 24 -4.74 -21.63 2.30
CA ALA A 24 -5.50 -21.19 3.48
C ALA A 24 -4.80 -20.05 4.24
N ARG A 25 -3.49 -20.15 4.46
CA ARG A 25 -2.71 -19.10 5.14
C ARG A 25 -2.62 -17.81 4.32
N LYS A 26 -2.57 -17.92 3.00
CA LYS A 26 -2.60 -16.74 2.11
C LYS A 26 -3.95 -16.05 2.20
N ASN A 27 -5.04 -16.80 2.22
CA ASN A 27 -6.39 -16.25 2.34
C ASN A 27 -6.61 -15.57 3.69
N GLU A 28 -6.17 -16.20 4.79
CA GLU A 28 -6.21 -15.60 6.13
C GLU A 28 -5.49 -14.24 6.16
N ALA A 29 -4.29 -14.17 5.56
CA ALA A 29 -3.55 -12.91 5.47
C ALA A 29 -4.30 -11.86 4.64
N LEU A 30 -4.92 -12.23 3.53
CA LEU A 30 -5.70 -11.30 2.70
C LEU A 30 -6.93 -10.76 3.45
N CYS A 31 -7.65 -11.61 4.18
CA CYS A 31 -8.78 -11.17 5.02
C CYS A 31 -8.31 -10.23 6.12
N ALA A 32 -7.24 -10.56 6.84
CA ALA A 32 -6.70 -9.69 7.88
C ALA A 32 -6.24 -8.33 7.34
N ILE A 33 -5.67 -8.29 6.13
CA ILE A 33 -5.31 -7.02 5.47
C ILE A 33 -6.57 -6.20 5.15
N ALA A 34 -7.64 -6.85 4.65
CA ALA A 34 -8.89 -6.16 4.37
C ALA A 34 -9.52 -5.58 5.64
N ASP A 35 -9.61 -6.40 6.70
CA ASP A 35 -10.15 -5.99 8.00
C ASP A 35 -9.36 -4.80 8.58
N GLU A 36 -8.03 -4.82 8.47
CA GLU A 36 -7.20 -3.72 8.96
C GLU A 36 -7.35 -2.44 8.11
N ILE A 37 -7.48 -2.57 6.78
CA ILE A 37 -7.75 -1.41 5.92
C ILE A 37 -9.09 -0.77 6.31
N GLU A 38 -10.13 -1.57 6.54
CA GLU A 38 -11.42 -1.08 6.99
C GLU A 38 -11.31 -0.40 8.37
N ALA A 39 -10.62 -1.02 9.33
CA ALA A 39 -10.41 -0.46 10.65
C ALA A 39 -9.62 0.87 10.62
N GLN A 40 -8.67 1.01 9.68
CA GLN A 40 -7.82 2.20 9.53
C GLN A 40 -8.38 3.24 8.56
N THR A 41 -9.62 3.07 8.06
CA THR A 41 -10.24 3.96 7.05
C THR A 41 -10.07 5.45 7.38
N ALA A 42 -10.36 5.85 8.63
CA ALA A 42 -10.27 7.24 9.04
C ALA A 42 -8.84 7.80 8.92
N VAL A 43 -7.83 6.99 9.26
CA VAL A 43 -6.41 7.37 9.16
C VAL A 43 -5.99 7.45 7.69
N ILE A 44 -6.38 6.46 6.89
CA ILE A 44 -6.07 6.40 5.46
C ILE A 44 -6.65 7.62 4.73
N LEU A 45 -7.92 7.94 4.95
CA LEU A 45 -8.57 9.13 4.35
C LEU A 45 -7.91 10.43 4.79
N ALA A 46 -7.54 10.53 6.08
CA ALA A 46 -6.85 11.71 6.59
C ALA A 46 -5.48 11.91 5.92
N GLN A 47 -4.71 10.83 5.69
CA GLN A 47 -3.43 10.92 4.97
C GLN A 47 -3.64 11.20 3.48
N ASN A 48 -4.61 10.58 2.83
CA ASN A 48 -4.91 10.83 1.42
C ASN A 48 -5.31 12.30 1.17
N ALA A 49 -6.04 12.93 2.08
CA ALA A 49 -6.38 14.34 1.98
C ALA A 49 -5.13 15.25 1.97
N LEU A 50 -4.08 14.88 2.72
CA LEU A 50 -2.79 15.60 2.69
C LEU A 50 -2.09 15.41 1.34
N ASP A 51 -2.11 14.19 0.79
CA ASP A 51 -1.53 13.89 -0.52
C ASP A 51 -2.25 14.64 -1.65
N ILE A 52 -3.58 14.75 -1.59
CA ILE A 52 -4.38 15.55 -2.55
C ILE A 52 -4.01 17.04 -2.44
N ALA A 53 -3.85 17.55 -1.23
CA ALA A 53 -3.45 18.94 -1.02
C ALA A 53 -2.04 19.22 -1.58
N ASP A 54 -1.06 18.34 -1.31
CA ASP A 54 0.30 18.44 -1.87
C ASP A 54 0.26 18.33 -3.40
N GLY A 55 -0.51 17.38 -3.93
CA GLY A 55 -0.69 17.19 -5.36
C GLY A 55 -1.20 18.45 -6.07
N ARG A 56 -2.19 19.14 -5.47
CA ARG A 56 -2.70 20.42 -5.98
C ARG A 56 -1.62 21.50 -5.99
N VAL A 57 -0.87 21.63 -4.89
CA VAL A 57 0.22 22.62 -4.79
C VAL A 57 1.32 22.35 -5.83
N ARG A 58 1.57 21.08 -6.15
CA ARG A 58 2.57 20.65 -7.13
C ARG A 58 2.06 20.64 -8.58
N GLY A 59 0.83 21.09 -8.81
CA GLY A 59 0.26 21.25 -10.15
C GLY A 59 -0.12 19.95 -10.83
N LEU A 60 -0.48 18.90 -10.07
CA LEU A 60 -1.10 17.71 -10.66
C LEU A 60 -2.41 18.09 -11.37
N SER A 61 -2.68 17.45 -12.51
CA SER A 61 -3.94 17.66 -13.22
C SER A 61 -5.12 17.10 -12.43
N ASP A 62 -6.30 17.65 -12.65
CA ASP A 62 -7.52 17.16 -11.99
C ASP A 62 -7.78 15.69 -12.29
N ALA A 63 -7.45 15.20 -13.50
CA ALA A 63 -7.55 13.78 -13.85
C ALA A 63 -6.62 12.88 -13.01
N LEU A 64 -5.45 13.38 -12.61
CA LEU A 64 -4.55 12.64 -11.71
C LEU A 64 -5.00 12.72 -10.26
N LEU A 65 -5.55 13.86 -9.82
CA LEU A 65 -6.11 14.01 -8.49
C LEU A 65 -7.36 13.15 -8.28
N ASP A 66 -8.23 13.04 -9.29
CA ASP A 66 -9.41 12.17 -9.28
C ASP A 66 -9.04 10.69 -9.08
N ARG A 67 -7.92 10.25 -9.68
CA ARG A 67 -7.38 8.89 -9.49
C ARG A 67 -6.83 8.64 -8.08
N LEU A 68 -6.46 9.69 -7.35
CA LEU A 68 -5.92 9.60 -6.00
C LEU A 68 -7.02 9.70 -4.93
N LEU A 69 -8.20 10.20 -5.29
CA LEU A 69 -9.30 10.40 -4.35
C LEU A 69 -9.86 9.06 -3.86
N LEU A 70 -10.07 8.95 -2.54
CA LEU A 70 -10.63 7.79 -1.85
C LEU A 70 -11.90 8.15 -1.08
#